data_AF-N1UBE3-F1
#
_entry.id   AF-N1UBE3-F1
#
_cell.length_a   1.000
_cell.length_b   1.000
_cell.length_c   1.000
_cell.angle_alpha   90.00
_cell.angle_beta   90.00
_cell.angle_gamma   90.00
#
_symmetry.space_group_name_H-M   'P 1'
#
loop_
_entity.id
_entity.type
_entity.pdbx_description
1 polymer ?
#
loop_
_entity_poly.entity_id
_entity_poly.type
_entity_poly.pdbx_seq_one_letter_code
_entity_poly.pdbx_strand_id
1 'polypeptide(L)'
;MENYFRAKLKIADLSNRDHSLIVSEKIREKILNSSSVRCKLLSFGRTTTSEAVLDENSSEIRTSKFVYDISRFYLPGTHNRENLAAAILASEAIGGKPESIQSQIPLFKGLPHRFQIAGERQGISFINDSKSTNLHSMLAGMSTWKNLDQTCLILGGRPKQEDPKPLYDFLMRGIGSVFLIGEARSVWEIGIRKVVGDRLFSVENLNDAFDLFKKGNVISKTVHGNVLKRIRLPNGAEIGAIVFSPACASFDQYKNFEERGNHFLSLVEDFIRTID
;
A
#
# COMPACT_ATOMS: atom_id res chain seq x y z
N MET A 1 21.76 -9.47 0.69
CA MET A 1 21.30 -8.23 1.38
C MET A 1 22.36 -7.14 1.48
N GLU A 2 23.62 -7.46 1.83
CA GLU A 2 24.66 -6.44 2.02
C GLU A 2 24.98 -5.59 0.77
N ASN A 3 25.10 -6.22 -0.40
CA ASN A 3 25.32 -5.51 -1.66
C ASN A 3 24.18 -4.52 -1.99
N TYR A 4 22.93 -4.90 -1.68
CA TYR A 4 21.77 -4.03 -1.89
C TYR A 4 21.80 -2.80 -0.96
N PHE A 5 22.18 -3.00 0.30
CA PHE A 5 22.37 -1.92 1.26
C PHE A 5 23.44 -0.93 0.78
N ARG A 6 24.63 -1.44 0.41
CA ARG A 6 25.73 -0.62 -0.11
C ARG A 6 25.35 0.13 -1.38
N ALA A 7 24.63 -0.51 -2.30
CA ALA A 7 24.16 0.14 -3.52
C ALA A 7 23.23 1.32 -3.23
N LYS A 8 22.33 1.20 -2.24
CA LYS A 8 21.45 2.31 -1.83
C LYS A 8 22.19 3.43 -1.11
N LEU A 9 23.19 3.12 -0.30
CA LEU A 9 23.95 4.12 0.47
C LEU A 9 24.74 5.07 -0.44
N LYS A 10 25.01 4.69 -1.70
CA LYS A 10 25.65 5.55 -2.72
C LYS A 10 24.89 6.84 -3.02
N ILE A 11 23.63 6.96 -2.63
CA ILE A 11 22.88 8.22 -2.76
C ILE A 11 23.47 9.34 -1.87
N ALA A 12 24.18 8.97 -0.81
CA ALA A 12 24.70 9.89 0.18
C ALA A 12 26.19 10.17 -0.02
N ASP A 13 26.57 11.43 0.09
CA ASP A 13 27.96 11.81 0.33
C ASP A 13 28.21 11.85 1.83
N LEU A 14 28.72 10.74 2.37
CA LEU A 14 28.98 10.60 3.81
C LEU A 14 30.11 11.52 4.30
N SER A 15 30.93 12.08 3.40
CA SER A 15 32.09 12.90 3.76
C SER A 15 31.79 14.40 3.82
N ASN A 16 30.71 14.84 3.17
CA ASN A 16 30.31 16.23 3.07
C ASN A 16 29.48 16.68 4.28
N ARG A 17 29.98 17.66 5.04
CA ARG A 17 29.31 18.21 6.25
C ARG A 17 28.02 18.98 5.97
N ASP A 18 27.87 19.51 4.76
CA ASP A 18 26.67 20.24 4.35
C ASP A 18 25.58 19.31 3.82
N HIS A 19 25.95 18.06 3.50
CA HIS A 19 24.99 17.03 3.10
C HIS A 19 24.18 16.55 4.31
N SER A 20 22.87 16.35 4.11
CA SER A 20 21.97 15.74 5.09
C SER A 20 21.48 14.41 4.57
N LEU A 21 21.75 13.33 5.32
CA LEU A 21 21.26 11.99 5.05
C LEU A 21 20.16 11.65 6.06
N ILE A 22 18.96 11.38 5.55
CA ILE A 22 17.80 11.02 6.37
C ILE A 22 17.53 9.53 6.28
N VAL A 23 17.45 8.85 7.42
CA VAL A 23 17.33 7.39 7.50
C VAL A 23 16.33 6.94 8.55
N SER A 24 15.80 5.73 8.41
CA SER A 24 15.08 5.09 9.50
C SER A 24 16.06 4.76 10.63
N GLU A 25 15.62 4.90 11.89
CA GLU A 25 16.37 4.48 13.08
C GLU A 25 16.94 3.05 12.94
N LYS A 26 16.21 2.16 12.25
CA LYS A 26 16.54 0.75 12.04
C LYS A 26 17.86 0.52 11.31
N ILE A 27 18.34 1.50 10.53
CA ILE A 27 19.59 1.40 9.76
C ILE A 27 20.67 2.39 10.21
N ARG A 28 20.36 3.27 11.17
CA ARG A 28 21.27 4.32 11.65
C ARG A 28 22.58 3.73 12.18
N GLU A 29 22.48 2.82 13.14
CA GLU A 29 23.65 2.18 13.75
C GLU A 29 24.45 1.36 12.74
N LYS A 30 23.77 0.71 11.79
CA LYS A 30 24.46 -0.02 10.71
C LYS A 30 25.33 0.92 9.88
N ILE A 31 24.85 2.12 9.55
CA ILE A 31 25.63 3.11 8.79
C ILE A 31 26.85 3.56 9.61
N LEU A 32 26.63 3.95 10.87
CA LEU A 32 27.68 4.44 11.77
C LEU A 32 28.79 3.39 11.99
N ASN A 33 28.43 2.12 12.11
CA ASN A 33 29.39 1.03 12.28
C ASN A 33 30.12 0.65 10.99
N SER A 34 29.57 0.99 9.82
CA SER A 34 30.11 0.56 8.52
C SER A 34 30.98 1.60 7.82
N SER A 35 30.92 2.88 8.23
CA SER A 35 31.57 3.97 7.51
C SER A 35 31.83 5.17 8.43
N SER A 36 32.88 5.95 8.14
CA SER A 36 33.06 7.25 8.77
C SER A 36 32.03 8.23 8.20
N VAL A 37 31.15 8.75 9.06
CA VAL A 37 30.09 9.68 8.67
C VAL A 37 30.44 11.09 9.17
N ARG A 38 30.54 12.04 8.23
CA ARG A 38 30.74 13.47 8.47
C ARG A 38 29.54 14.32 8.04
N CYS A 39 28.66 13.78 7.20
CA CYS A 39 27.39 14.42 6.86
C CYS A 39 26.44 14.47 8.07
N LYS A 40 25.41 15.32 7.98
CA LYS A 40 24.34 15.37 8.99
C LYS A 40 23.48 14.12 8.85
N LEU A 41 23.66 13.15 9.75
CA LEU A 41 22.84 11.94 9.78
C LEU A 41 21.61 12.19 10.65
N LEU A 42 20.45 12.37 10.01
CA LEU A 42 19.17 12.57 10.67
C LEU A 42 18.36 11.27 10.60
N SER A 43 17.72 10.91 11.69
CA SER A 43 16.96 9.68 11.81
C SER A 43 15.51 9.93 12.23
N PHE A 44 14.62 9.11 11.71
CA PHE A 44 13.21 9.08 12.11
C PHE A 44 12.86 7.70 12.66
N GLY A 45 12.02 7.68 13.69
CA GLY A 45 11.74 6.45 14.41
C GLY A 45 10.95 6.66 15.68
N ARG A 46 10.87 5.62 16.50
CA ARG A 46 10.16 5.63 17.80
C ARG A 46 11.10 5.96 18.96
N THR A 47 12.39 5.80 18.75
CA THR A 47 13.40 6.08 19.77
C THR A 47 13.52 7.58 20.02
N THR A 48 13.68 7.96 21.29
CA THR A 48 13.88 9.36 21.71
C THR A 48 15.18 9.96 21.23
N THR A 49 16.11 9.13 20.73
CA THR A 49 17.37 9.54 20.11
C THR A 49 17.22 9.88 18.63
N SER A 50 16.05 9.63 18.02
CA SER A 50 15.77 10.01 16.63
C SER A 50 15.51 11.52 16.53
N GLU A 51 16.00 12.12 15.44
CA GLU A 51 15.77 13.54 15.13
C GLU A 51 14.31 13.84 14.77
N ALA A 52 13.52 12.84 14.37
CA ALA A 52 12.06 12.89 14.35
C ALA A 52 11.48 11.68 15.11
N VAL A 53 10.79 11.96 16.22
CA VAL A 53 10.20 10.95 17.10
C VAL A 53 8.73 10.74 16.77
N LEU A 54 8.36 9.47 16.59
CA LEU A 54 7.03 8.98 16.28
C LEU A 54 6.44 8.29 17.50
N ASP A 55 5.39 8.87 18.08
CA ASP A 55 4.58 8.23 19.12
C ASP A 55 3.26 7.74 18.52
N GLU A 56 3.05 6.43 18.51
CA GLU A 56 1.84 5.79 17.95
C GLU A 56 0.53 6.31 18.58
N ASN A 57 0.58 6.76 19.84
CA ASN A 57 -0.58 7.27 20.57
C ASN A 57 -0.76 8.78 20.43
N SER A 58 0.21 9.48 19.86
CA SER A 58 0.15 10.91 19.62
C SER A 58 -0.27 11.23 18.19
N SER A 59 -1.02 12.32 18.04
CA SER A 59 -1.30 12.97 16.74
C SER A 59 -0.24 14.01 16.39
N GLU A 60 1.01 13.81 16.83
CA GLU A 60 2.12 14.71 16.56
C GLU A 60 3.34 13.97 16.00
N ILE A 61 4.19 14.72 15.31
CA ILE A 61 5.58 14.34 15.02
C ILE A 61 6.48 15.42 15.62
N ARG A 62 7.38 15.02 16.51
CA ARG A 62 8.32 15.93 17.18
C ARG A 62 9.68 15.80 16.54
N THR A 63 10.17 16.87 15.92
CA THR A 63 11.55 16.96 15.47
C THR A 63 12.42 17.57 16.57
N SER A 64 13.74 17.57 16.37
CA SER A 64 14.66 18.27 17.28
C SER A 64 14.44 19.79 17.35
N LYS A 65 13.68 20.37 16.41
CA LYS A 65 13.44 21.81 16.30
C LYS A 65 11.98 22.21 16.53
N PHE A 66 11.04 21.40 16.05
CA PHE A 66 9.63 21.78 15.95
C PHE A 66 8.69 20.61 16.30
N VAL A 67 7.42 20.93 16.51
CA VAL A 67 6.35 19.94 16.70
C VAL A 67 5.30 20.18 15.62
N TYR A 68 4.93 19.12 14.90
CA TYR A 68 3.91 19.16 13.85
C TYR A 68 2.67 18.39 14.27
N ASP A 69 1.51 19.02 14.12
CA ASP A 69 0.21 18.38 14.29
C ASP A 69 -0.13 17.56 13.03
N ILE A 70 -0.35 16.26 13.23
CA ILE A 70 -0.72 15.30 12.19
C ILE A 70 -2.13 14.75 12.40
N SER A 71 -2.95 15.35 13.27
CA SER A 71 -4.35 14.96 13.49
C SER A 71 -5.19 15.00 12.21
N ARG A 72 -4.81 15.86 11.25
CA ARG A 72 -5.45 15.99 9.93
C ARG A 72 -4.66 15.32 8.80
N PHE A 73 -3.63 14.53 9.11
CA PHE A 73 -2.91 13.76 8.10
C PHE A 73 -3.78 12.60 7.61
N TYR A 74 -4.05 12.58 6.30
CA TYR A 74 -5.08 11.72 5.73
C TYR A 74 -4.67 10.24 5.64
N LEU A 75 -3.37 9.95 5.48
CA LEU A 75 -2.92 8.59 5.19
C LEU A 75 -2.78 7.74 6.46
N PRO A 76 -3.49 6.61 6.57
CA PRO A 76 -3.44 5.77 7.76
C PRO A 76 -2.15 4.95 7.83
N GLY A 77 -1.85 4.45 9.02
CA GLY A 77 -0.80 3.46 9.26
C GLY A 77 0.56 4.05 9.63
N THR A 78 1.30 3.26 10.42
CA THR A 78 2.60 3.63 11.00
C THR A 78 3.65 3.95 9.93
N HIS A 79 3.68 3.19 8.84
CA HIS A 79 4.58 3.42 7.72
C HIS A 79 4.36 4.78 7.02
N ASN A 80 3.12 5.29 6.98
CA ASN A 80 2.86 6.61 6.41
C ASN A 80 3.28 7.74 7.35
N ARG A 81 3.23 7.51 8.67
CA ARG A 81 3.83 8.43 9.64
C ARG A 81 5.35 8.44 9.56
N GLU A 82 5.99 7.29 9.36
CA GLU A 82 7.43 7.19 9.07
C GLU A 82 7.80 7.96 7.79
N ASN A 83 7.03 7.79 6.70
CA ASN A 83 7.23 8.55 5.47
C ASN A 83 7.07 10.06 5.68
N LEU A 84 6.08 10.47 6.48
CA LEU A 84 5.85 11.87 6.80
C LEU A 84 7.00 12.46 7.63
N ALA A 85 7.48 11.75 8.65
CA ALA A 85 8.64 12.16 9.44
C ALA A 85 9.89 12.34 8.57
N ALA A 86 10.15 11.40 7.66
CA ALA A 86 11.26 11.52 6.70
C ALA A 86 11.12 12.75 5.80
N ALA A 87 9.91 13.03 5.30
CA ALA A 87 9.62 14.19 4.46
C ALA A 87 9.73 15.52 5.23
N ILE A 88 9.30 15.56 6.49
CA ILE A 88 9.47 16.71 7.39
C ILE A 88 10.96 16.99 7.60
N LEU A 89 11.76 15.98 7.98
CA LEU A 89 13.20 16.14 8.16
C LEU A 89 13.88 16.62 6.87
N ALA A 90 13.47 16.11 5.71
CA ALA A 90 14.00 16.53 4.42
C ALA A 90 13.68 18.00 4.14
N SER A 91 12.44 18.42 4.41
CA SER A 91 11.98 19.78 4.23
C SER A 91 12.70 20.75 5.16
N GLU A 92 12.88 20.41 6.43
CA GLU A 92 13.65 21.21 7.39
C GLU A 92 15.13 21.31 7.00
N ALA A 93 15.72 20.21 6.53
CA ALA A 93 17.14 20.16 6.16
C ALA A 93 17.49 21.10 5.00
N ILE A 94 16.53 21.38 4.11
CA ILE A 94 16.69 22.34 3.01
C ILE A 94 16.19 23.76 3.34
N GLY A 95 15.85 24.03 4.60
CA GLY A 95 15.43 25.36 5.07
C GLY A 95 13.93 25.65 4.94
N GLY A 96 13.09 24.62 4.80
CA GLY A 96 11.64 24.76 4.83
C GLY A 96 11.15 25.35 6.16
N LYS A 97 10.25 26.33 6.08
CA LYS A 97 9.65 26.98 7.25
C LYS A 97 8.61 26.05 7.91
N PRO A 98 8.56 25.98 9.26
CA PRO A 98 7.67 25.05 9.95
C PRO A 98 6.19 25.31 9.63
N GLU A 99 5.78 26.57 9.45
CA GLU A 99 4.39 26.92 9.09
C GLU A 99 4.03 26.42 7.69
N SER A 100 4.98 26.51 6.75
CA SER A 100 4.78 25.99 5.40
C SER A 100 4.66 24.47 5.40
N ILE A 101 5.55 23.77 6.13
CA ILE A 101 5.49 22.30 6.26
C ILE A 101 4.14 21.89 6.88
N GLN A 102 3.77 22.50 8.01
CA GLN A 102 2.50 22.23 8.71
C GLN A 102 1.28 22.41 7.81
N SER A 103 1.28 23.45 6.96
CA SER A 103 0.16 23.73 6.05
C SER A 103 -0.05 22.65 4.98
N GLN A 104 1.01 21.92 4.60
CA GLN A 104 0.94 20.89 3.55
C GLN A 104 0.51 19.51 4.06
N ILE A 105 0.75 19.21 5.34
CA ILE A 105 0.39 17.93 5.98
C ILE A 105 -1.09 17.54 5.73
N PRO A 106 -2.10 18.41 5.97
CA PRO A 106 -3.50 18.04 5.75
C PRO A 106 -3.92 17.98 4.27
N LEU A 107 -3.14 18.59 3.37
CA LEU A 107 -3.43 18.67 1.94
C LEU A 107 -2.97 17.43 1.17
N PHE A 108 -1.99 16.70 1.69
CA PHE A 108 -1.49 15.51 1.03
C PHE A 108 -2.51 14.36 1.07
N LYS A 109 -3.10 14.04 -0.09
CA LYS A 109 -4.10 12.97 -0.26
C LYS A 109 -3.51 11.62 -0.64
N GLY A 110 -2.18 11.49 -0.61
CA GLY A 110 -1.47 10.33 -1.12
C GLY A 110 -1.12 10.44 -2.59
N LEU A 111 -0.62 9.33 -3.14
CA LEU A 111 -0.19 9.26 -4.53
C LEU A 111 -1.20 8.44 -5.33
N PRO A 112 -1.41 8.76 -6.62
CA PRO A 112 -2.13 7.88 -7.51
C PRO A 112 -1.61 6.45 -7.43
N HIS A 113 -2.53 5.49 -7.50
CA HIS A 113 -2.25 4.05 -7.49
C HIS A 113 -1.55 3.52 -6.22
N ARG A 114 -1.52 4.29 -5.14
CA ARG A 114 -1.03 3.85 -3.82
C ARG A 114 -2.17 3.89 -2.83
N PHE A 115 -2.86 2.75 -2.70
CA PHE A 115 -4.07 2.61 -1.88
C PHE A 115 -5.13 3.71 -2.12
N GLN A 116 -5.24 4.12 -3.39
CA GLN A 116 -6.12 5.20 -3.83
C GLN A 116 -7.58 4.71 -3.84
N ILE A 117 -8.50 5.49 -3.27
CA ILE A 117 -9.94 5.22 -3.45
C ILE A 117 -10.28 5.48 -4.93
N ALA A 118 -10.58 4.41 -5.65
CA ALA A 118 -10.94 4.45 -7.07
C ALA A 118 -12.42 4.81 -7.28
N GLY A 119 -13.26 4.48 -6.31
CA GLY A 119 -14.69 4.80 -6.31
C GLY A 119 -15.42 4.10 -5.17
N GLU A 120 -16.60 4.61 -4.85
CA GLU A 120 -17.52 3.98 -3.91
C GLU A 120 -18.96 4.16 -4.42
N ARG A 121 -19.76 3.10 -4.36
CA ARG A 121 -21.17 3.14 -4.71
C ARG A 121 -21.98 2.24 -3.79
N GLN A 122 -22.91 2.85 -3.06
CA GLN A 122 -23.87 2.16 -2.19
C GLN A 122 -23.21 1.14 -1.24
N GLY A 123 -22.02 1.46 -0.70
CA GLY A 123 -21.30 0.59 0.23
C GLY A 123 -20.33 -0.43 -0.39
N ILE A 124 -20.20 -0.45 -1.72
CA ILE A 124 -19.13 -1.18 -2.41
C ILE A 124 -17.99 -0.20 -2.69
N SER A 125 -16.81 -0.51 -2.15
CA SER A 125 -15.60 0.31 -2.29
C SER A 125 -14.58 -0.33 -3.23
N PHE A 126 -13.88 0.50 -3.99
CA PHE A 126 -12.83 0.08 -4.92
C PHE A 126 -11.53 0.79 -4.56
N ILE A 127 -10.47 0.02 -4.35
CA ILE A 127 -9.15 0.54 -3.96
C ILE A 127 -8.12 0.18 -5.03
N ASN A 128 -7.44 1.20 -5.55
CA ASN A 128 -6.36 1.07 -6.51
C ASN A 128 -4.99 1.17 -5.80
N ASP A 129 -4.31 0.04 -5.69
CA ASP A 129 -2.96 -0.06 -5.18
C ASP A 129 -2.01 -0.67 -6.22
N SER A 130 -2.19 -0.32 -7.51
CA SER A 130 -1.40 -0.91 -8.62
C SER A 130 0.12 -0.71 -8.48
N LYS A 131 0.55 0.30 -7.70
CA LYS A 131 1.97 0.55 -7.38
C LYS A 131 2.59 -0.54 -6.49
N SER A 132 1.78 -1.40 -5.89
CA SER A 132 2.22 -2.58 -5.17
C SER A 132 2.75 -3.67 -6.13
N THR A 133 3.98 -3.49 -6.57
CA THR A 133 4.66 -4.32 -7.59
C THR A 133 5.49 -5.48 -7.02
N ASN A 134 5.32 -5.80 -5.73
CA ASN A 134 5.98 -6.90 -5.03
C ASN A 134 5.17 -7.29 -3.78
N LEU A 135 5.39 -8.50 -3.26
CA LEU A 135 4.62 -9.03 -2.14
C LEU A 135 4.74 -8.18 -0.88
N HIS A 136 5.93 -7.69 -0.57
CA HIS A 136 6.15 -6.86 0.62
C HIS A 136 5.33 -5.56 0.59
N SER A 137 5.24 -4.92 -0.58
CA SER A 137 4.44 -3.70 -0.74
C SER A 137 2.95 -3.97 -0.56
N MET A 138 2.45 -5.10 -1.08
CA MET A 138 1.04 -5.49 -0.92
C MET A 138 0.70 -5.74 0.55
N LEU A 139 1.53 -6.53 1.23
CA LEU A 139 1.35 -6.84 2.64
C LEU A 139 1.43 -5.59 3.52
N ALA A 140 2.33 -4.65 3.21
CA ALA A 140 2.43 -3.38 3.91
C ALA A 140 1.15 -2.54 3.74
N GLY A 141 0.63 -2.43 2.51
CA GLY A 141 -0.63 -1.73 2.22
C GLY A 141 -1.83 -2.36 2.92
N MET A 142 -1.91 -3.69 2.92
CA MET A 142 -3.01 -4.46 3.51
C MET A 142 -2.88 -4.68 5.03
N SER A 143 -1.77 -4.28 5.66
CA SER A 143 -1.47 -4.58 7.08
C SER A 143 -2.54 -4.06 8.05
N THR A 144 -3.15 -2.93 7.74
CA THR A 144 -4.20 -2.27 8.56
C THR A 144 -5.61 -2.47 8.01
N TRP A 145 -5.75 -3.22 6.91
CA TRP A 145 -7.04 -3.44 6.27
C TRP A 145 -7.97 -4.27 7.16
N LYS A 146 -9.20 -3.78 7.31
CA LYS A 146 -10.26 -4.42 8.10
C LYS A 146 -11.23 -5.16 7.19
N ASN A 147 -12.04 -6.06 7.74
CA ASN A 147 -13.10 -6.78 7.02
C ASN A 147 -12.57 -7.63 5.84
N LEU A 148 -11.50 -8.39 6.09
CA LEU A 148 -10.90 -9.28 5.08
C LEU A 148 -11.93 -10.26 4.51
N ASP A 149 -12.85 -10.75 5.33
CA ASP A 149 -13.95 -11.66 4.99
C ASP A 149 -14.93 -11.11 3.95
N GLN A 150 -14.97 -9.79 3.77
CA GLN A 150 -15.81 -9.10 2.80
C GLN A 150 -15.00 -8.45 1.66
N THR A 151 -13.71 -8.80 1.58
CA THR A 151 -12.76 -8.23 0.62
C THR A 151 -12.47 -9.22 -0.50
N CYS A 152 -12.55 -8.73 -1.74
CA CYS A 152 -11.98 -9.36 -2.91
C CYS A 152 -10.61 -8.74 -3.19
N LEU A 153 -9.55 -9.52 -3.08
CA LEU A 153 -8.20 -9.10 -3.46
C LEU A 153 -7.93 -9.50 -4.91
N ILE A 154 -7.68 -8.53 -5.78
CA ILE A 154 -7.17 -8.78 -7.13
C ILE A 154 -5.64 -8.71 -7.06
N LEU A 155 -4.97 -9.84 -7.32
CA LEU A 155 -3.52 -9.96 -7.36
C LEU A 155 -3.03 -10.62 -8.65
N GLY A 156 -1.74 -10.44 -8.98
CA GLY A 156 -1.13 -11.02 -10.17
C GLY A 156 -0.52 -10.02 -11.14
N GLY A 157 -0.01 -10.54 -12.25
CA GLY A 157 0.96 -9.89 -13.14
C GLY A 157 2.21 -10.76 -13.28
N ARG A 158 3.37 -10.17 -13.59
CA ARG A 158 4.67 -10.87 -13.58
C ARG A 158 5.23 -10.98 -12.15
N PRO A 159 5.27 -12.18 -11.53
CA PRO A 159 5.76 -12.34 -10.17
C PRO A 159 7.27 -12.15 -10.12
N LYS A 160 7.77 -11.61 -9.00
CA LYS A 160 9.20 -11.65 -8.69
C LYS A 160 9.55 -12.99 -8.06
N GLN A 161 10.83 -13.36 -8.08
CA GLN A 161 11.31 -14.50 -7.30
C GLN A 161 11.33 -14.12 -5.82
N GLU A 162 10.23 -14.41 -5.13
CA GLU A 162 10.07 -14.19 -3.69
C GLU A 162 9.31 -15.37 -3.06
N ASP A 163 9.53 -15.60 -1.76
CA ASP A 163 8.83 -16.64 -1.00
C ASP A 163 7.33 -16.30 -0.91
N PRO A 164 6.42 -17.17 -1.39
CA PRO A 164 4.99 -16.91 -1.34
C PRO A 164 4.36 -17.23 0.03
N LYS A 165 5.11 -17.81 0.99
CA LYS A 165 4.55 -18.14 2.31
C LYS A 165 3.86 -16.96 3.01
N PRO A 166 4.42 -15.73 3.03
CA PRO A 166 3.75 -14.58 3.65
C PRO A 166 2.42 -14.21 2.97
N LEU A 167 2.27 -14.49 1.66
CA LEU A 167 0.99 -14.34 0.96
C LEU A 167 -0.03 -15.32 1.54
N TYR A 168 0.34 -16.60 1.63
CA TYR A 168 -0.54 -17.65 2.13
C TYR A 168 -0.98 -17.38 3.58
N ASP A 169 -0.04 -17.00 4.44
CA ASP A 169 -0.32 -16.61 5.83
C ASP A 169 -1.33 -15.45 5.89
N PHE A 170 -1.19 -14.47 5.00
CA PHE A 170 -2.13 -13.34 4.91
C PHE A 170 -3.53 -13.80 4.47
N LEU A 171 -3.65 -14.63 3.43
CA LEU A 171 -4.94 -15.09 2.91
C LEU A 171 -5.69 -15.99 3.92
N MET A 172 -4.95 -16.77 4.72
CA MET A 172 -5.51 -17.61 5.80
C MET A 172 -6.22 -16.80 6.90
N ARG A 173 -5.97 -15.50 7.01
CA ARG A 173 -6.66 -14.60 7.95
C ARG A 173 -8.14 -14.40 7.62
N GLY A 174 -8.65 -15.03 6.56
CA GLY A 174 -10.07 -15.04 6.22
C GLY A 174 -10.44 -14.09 5.09
N ILE A 175 -9.61 -13.98 4.04
CA ILE A 175 -9.96 -13.17 2.85
C ILE A 175 -11.28 -13.65 2.21
N GLY A 176 -12.17 -12.75 1.80
CA GLY A 176 -13.46 -13.10 1.22
C GLY A 176 -13.32 -13.81 -0.13
N SER A 177 -12.52 -13.25 -1.03
CA SER A 177 -12.17 -13.87 -2.30
C SER A 177 -10.84 -13.37 -2.85
N VAL A 178 -10.28 -14.13 -3.78
CA VAL A 178 -9.03 -13.81 -4.46
C VAL A 178 -9.24 -13.93 -5.96
N PHE A 179 -8.87 -12.90 -6.71
CA PHE A 179 -8.78 -12.94 -8.16
C PHE A 179 -7.31 -12.93 -8.53
N LEU A 180 -6.83 -13.99 -9.17
CA LEU A 180 -5.45 -14.13 -9.62
C LEU A 180 -5.39 -13.94 -11.14
N ILE A 181 -4.56 -12.99 -11.59
CA ILE A 181 -4.43 -12.60 -13.00
C ILE A 181 -3.01 -12.72 -13.54
N GLY A 182 -2.87 -12.70 -14.87
CA GLY A 182 -1.58 -12.59 -15.55
C GLY A 182 -0.68 -13.82 -15.38
N GLU A 183 0.64 -13.63 -15.58
CA GLU A 183 1.65 -14.70 -15.51
C GLU A 183 1.70 -15.41 -14.14
N ALA A 184 1.40 -14.68 -13.05
CA ALA A 184 1.41 -15.19 -11.69
C ALA A 184 0.48 -16.39 -11.46
N ARG A 185 -0.55 -16.58 -12.29
CA ARG A 185 -1.40 -17.79 -12.25
C ARG A 185 -0.59 -19.07 -12.35
N SER A 186 0.38 -19.12 -13.27
CA SER A 186 1.22 -20.30 -13.48
C SER A 186 2.07 -20.68 -12.25
N VAL A 187 2.34 -19.72 -11.36
CA VAL A 187 3.25 -19.89 -10.22
C VAL A 187 2.48 -20.02 -8.90
N TRP A 188 1.45 -19.20 -8.69
CA TRP A 188 0.79 -19.05 -7.39
C TRP A 188 -0.56 -19.76 -7.29
N GLU A 189 -1.19 -20.16 -8.40
CA GLU A 189 -2.54 -20.73 -8.37
C GLU A 189 -2.64 -21.95 -7.45
N ILE A 190 -1.75 -22.93 -7.60
CA ILE A 190 -1.79 -24.16 -6.79
C ILE A 190 -1.67 -23.84 -5.30
N GLY A 191 -0.75 -22.95 -4.92
CA GLY A 191 -0.52 -22.58 -3.53
C GLY A 191 -1.68 -21.80 -2.94
N ILE A 192 -2.21 -20.81 -3.67
CA ILE A 192 -3.36 -20.03 -3.22
C ILE A 192 -4.60 -20.92 -3.13
N ARG A 193 -4.84 -21.80 -4.12
CA ARG A 193 -5.96 -22.75 -4.15
C ARG A 193 -5.97 -23.65 -2.91
N LYS A 194 -4.81 -24.16 -2.48
CA LYS A 194 -4.68 -24.96 -1.24
C LYS A 194 -5.11 -24.20 0.01
N VAL A 195 -4.95 -22.88 0.02
CA VAL A 195 -5.22 -22.02 1.18
C VAL A 195 -6.66 -21.51 1.20
N VAL A 196 -7.18 -21.08 0.05
CA VAL A 196 -8.48 -20.41 -0.01
C VAL A 196 -9.58 -21.22 -0.69
N GLY A 197 -9.23 -22.33 -1.35
CA GLY A 197 -10.18 -23.23 -2.02
C GLY A 197 -10.96 -22.54 -3.13
N ASP A 198 -12.28 -22.68 -3.09
CA ASP A 198 -13.23 -22.12 -4.07
C ASP A 198 -13.38 -20.59 -3.97
N ARG A 199 -12.65 -19.95 -3.02
CA ARG A 199 -12.52 -18.49 -2.96
C ARG A 199 -11.56 -17.91 -4.00
N LEU A 200 -10.78 -18.75 -4.68
CA LEU A 200 -9.88 -18.32 -5.75
C LEU A 200 -10.58 -18.34 -7.12
N PHE A 201 -10.52 -17.22 -7.83
CA PHE A 201 -10.87 -17.09 -9.24
C PHE A 201 -9.59 -16.83 -10.02
N SER A 202 -9.24 -17.73 -10.95
CA SER A 202 -8.07 -17.59 -11.82
C SER A 202 -8.56 -17.12 -13.19
N VAL A 203 -8.22 -15.90 -13.59
CA VAL A 203 -8.71 -15.26 -14.83
C VAL A 203 -7.57 -14.57 -15.57
N GLU A 204 -7.68 -14.34 -16.88
CA GLU A 204 -6.54 -13.88 -17.67
C GLU A 204 -6.08 -12.48 -17.25
N ASN A 205 -7.02 -11.54 -17.12
CA ASN A 205 -6.73 -10.12 -17.00
C ASN A 205 -7.81 -9.37 -16.19
N LEU A 206 -7.66 -8.03 -16.07
CA LEU A 206 -8.60 -7.20 -15.32
C LEU A 206 -10.01 -7.15 -15.94
N ASN A 207 -10.16 -7.19 -17.26
CA ASN A 207 -11.48 -7.21 -17.90
C ASN A 207 -12.27 -8.44 -17.47
N ASP A 208 -11.64 -9.63 -17.53
CA ASP A 208 -12.27 -10.89 -17.13
C ASP A 208 -12.71 -10.86 -15.65
N ALA A 209 -11.91 -10.22 -14.78
CA ALA A 209 -12.26 -10.03 -13.38
C ALA A 209 -13.52 -9.17 -13.24
N PHE A 210 -13.60 -8.04 -13.96
CA PHE A 210 -14.76 -7.17 -13.96
C PHE A 210 -15.98 -7.79 -14.63
N ASP A 211 -15.82 -8.63 -15.64
CA ASP A 211 -16.91 -9.38 -16.25
C ASP A 211 -17.53 -10.36 -15.25
N LEU A 212 -16.72 -10.98 -14.38
CA LEU A 212 -17.25 -11.78 -13.27
C LEU A 212 -17.97 -10.93 -12.23
N PHE A 213 -17.52 -9.71 -11.94
CA PHE A 213 -18.25 -8.80 -11.06
C PHE A 213 -19.61 -8.38 -11.66
N LYS A 214 -19.67 -8.12 -12.97
CA LYS A 214 -20.90 -7.81 -13.70
C LYS A 214 -21.87 -8.98 -13.77
N LYS A 215 -21.34 -10.20 -13.91
CA LYS A 215 -22.14 -11.44 -13.84
C LYS A 215 -22.59 -11.77 -12.41
N GLY A 216 -21.86 -11.30 -11.41
CA GLY A 216 -22.26 -11.38 -10.02
C GLY A 216 -23.51 -10.56 -9.76
N ASN A 217 -24.36 -11.03 -8.84
CA ASN A 217 -25.57 -10.28 -8.50
C ASN A 217 -25.24 -9.26 -7.41
N VAL A 218 -25.61 -8.00 -7.66
CA VAL A 218 -25.55 -6.97 -6.62
C VAL A 218 -26.75 -7.16 -5.69
N ILE A 219 -26.48 -7.46 -4.43
CA ILE A 219 -27.50 -7.73 -3.41
C ILE A 219 -27.53 -6.61 -2.38
N SER A 220 -28.70 -6.35 -1.79
CA SER A 220 -28.86 -5.44 -0.66
C SER A 220 -28.72 -6.19 0.66
N LYS A 221 -28.00 -5.59 1.62
CA LYS A 221 -27.77 -6.13 2.95
C LYS A 221 -27.92 -5.02 3.99
N THR A 222 -28.78 -5.24 4.97
CA THR A 222 -28.95 -4.32 6.10
C THR A 222 -27.85 -4.57 7.14
N VAL A 223 -27.02 -3.57 7.39
CA VAL A 223 -25.96 -3.59 8.40
C VAL A 223 -26.17 -2.40 9.32
N HIS A 224 -26.44 -2.68 10.61
CA HIS A 224 -26.71 -1.64 11.62
C HIS A 224 -27.79 -0.62 11.20
N GLY A 225 -28.86 -1.09 10.53
CA GLY A 225 -29.95 -0.23 10.06
C GLY A 225 -29.71 0.47 8.72
N ASN A 226 -28.48 0.42 8.18
CA ASN A 226 -28.17 0.95 6.85
C ASN A 226 -28.25 -0.14 5.79
N VAL A 227 -28.91 0.14 4.67
CA VAL A 227 -28.94 -0.77 3.51
C VAL A 227 -27.69 -0.51 2.67
N LEU A 228 -26.79 -1.49 2.64
CA LEU A 228 -25.58 -1.47 1.81
C LEU A 228 -25.70 -2.52 0.71
N LYS A 229 -25.13 -2.26 -0.46
CA LYS A 229 -25.00 -3.24 -1.52
C LYS A 229 -23.73 -4.07 -1.38
N ARG A 230 -23.76 -5.30 -1.88
CA ARG A 230 -22.63 -6.23 -1.97
C ARG A 230 -22.66 -6.96 -3.31
N ILE A 231 -21.49 -7.34 -3.83
CA ILE A 231 -21.38 -8.21 -4.98
C ILE A 231 -21.37 -9.65 -4.46
N ARG A 232 -22.40 -10.44 -4.79
CA ARG A 232 -22.39 -11.88 -4.54
C ARG A 232 -21.68 -12.59 -5.69
N LEU A 233 -20.51 -13.12 -5.40
CA LEU A 233 -19.71 -13.90 -6.35
C LEU A 233 -20.29 -15.31 -6.55
N PRO A 234 -19.91 -16.03 -7.62
CA PRO A 234 -20.43 -17.37 -7.91
C PRO A 234 -20.23 -18.41 -6.81
N ASN A 235 -19.21 -18.23 -5.95
CA ASN A 235 -18.94 -19.09 -4.81
C ASN A 235 -19.75 -18.71 -3.55
N GLY A 236 -20.67 -17.74 -3.65
CA GLY A 236 -21.49 -17.25 -2.54
C GLY A 236 -20.86 -16.16 -1.69
N ALA A 237 -19.59 -15.79 -1.90
CA ALA A 237 -18.95 -14.73 -1.15
C ALA A 237 -19.62 -13.37 -1.41
N GLU A 238 -19.89 -12.61 -0.36
CA GLU A 238 -20.52 -11.29 -0.43
C GLU A 238 -19.49 -10.18 -0.20
N ILE A 239 -19.10 -9.52 -1.28
CA ILE A 239 -17.98 -8.58 -1.30
C ILE A 239 -18.51 -7.15 -1.19
N GLY A 240 -17.92 -6.34 -0.31
CA GLY A 240 -18.12 -4.87 -0.31
C GLY A 240 -16.85 -4.07 -0.43
N ALA A 241 -15.70 -4.73 -0.59
CA ALA A 241 -14.48 -4.07 -1.00
C ALA A 241 -13.74 -4.87 -2.05
N ILE A 242 -13.37 -4.21 -3.15
CA ILE A 242 -12.47 -4.74 -4.17
C ILE A 242 -11.16 -3.99 -4.04
N VAL A 243 -10.12 -4.69 -3.64
CA VAL A 243 -8.77 -4.13 -3.51
C VAL A 243 -7.90 -4.67 -4.62
N PHE A 244 -7.45 -3.79 -5.51
CA PHE A 244 -6.47 -4.12 -6.53
C PHE A 244 -5.06 -3.84 -6.00
N SER A 245 -4.42 -4.86 -5.43
CA SER A 245 -3.03 -4.79 -4.95
C SER A 245 -2.24 -5.97 -5.52
N PRO A 246 -1.62 -5.80 -6.71
CA PRO A 246 -1.19 -6.88 -7.57
C PRO A 246 -0.09 -7.78 -7.00
N ALA A 247 0.74 -7.26 -6.08
CA ALA A 247 1.95 -7.93 -5.58
C ALA A 247 2.96 -8.35 -6.67
N CYS A 248 2.75 -7.96 -7.92
CA CYS A 248 3.53 -8.35 -9.10
C CYS A 248 3.81 -7.13 -9.99
N ALA A 249 4.89 -7.21 -10.75
CA ALA A 249 5.16 -6.25 -11.82
C ALA A 249 4.06 -6.33 -12.89
N SER A 250 3.88 -5.27 -13.68
CA SER A 250 2.82 -5.17 -14.69
C SER A 250 3.24 -5.56 -16.10
N PHE A 251 4.52 -5.87 -16.31
CA PHE A 251 5.15 -5.99 -17.62
C PHE A 251 4.73 -7.19 -18.47
N ASP A 252 3.88 -8.06 -17.94
CA ASP A 252 3.25 -9.13 -18.70
C ASP A 252 2.09 -8.63 -19.56
N GLN A 253 1.37 -7.60 -19.11
CA GLN A 253 0.15 -7.11 -19.77
C GLN A 253 0.13 -5.59 -20.02
N TYR A 254 1.04 -4.84 -19.41
CA TYR A 254 1.06 -3.36 -19.45
C TYR A 254 2.49 -2.82 -19.53
N LYS A 255 2.66 -1.57 -19.98
CA LYS A 255 3.97 -0.92 -20.07
C LYS A 255 4.53 -0.52 -18.71
N ASN A 256 3.67 -0.19 -17.75
CA ASN A 256 4.05 0.23 -16.40
C ASN A 256 2.86 0.06 -15.43
N PHE A 257 3.04 0.41 -14.15
CA PHE A 257 1.99 0.23 -13.15
C PHE A 257 0.92 1.32 -13.24
N GLU A 258 1.26 2.50 -13.77
CA GLU A 258 0.35 3.62 -13.97
C GLU A 258 -0.70 3.26 -15.03
N GLU A 259 -0.30 2.70 -16.17
CA GLU A 259 -1.22 2.23 -17.22
C GLU A 259 -2.18 1.15 -16.69
N ARG A 260 -1.64 0.15 -15.97
CA ARG A 260 -2.44 -0.88 -15.30
C ARG A 260 -3.41 -0.28 -14.27
N GLY A 261 -2.93 0.69 -13.49
CA GLY A 261 -3.72 1.40 -12.50
C GLY A 261 -4.83 2.22 -13.13
N ASN A 262 -4.57 2.92 -14.23
CA ASN A 262 -5.57 3.70 -14.97
C ASN A 262 -6.61 2.81 -15.64
N HIS A 263 -6.22 1.66 -16.18
CA HIS A 263 -7.16 0.67 -16.70
C HIS A 263 -8.12 0.18 -15.61
N PHE A 264 -7.60 -0.12 -14.41
CA PHE A 264 -8.46 -0.43 -13.26
C PHE A 264 -9.43 0.70 -12.92
N LEU A 265 -8.97 1.97 -12.90
CA LEU A 265 -9.86 3.12 -12.64
C LEU A 265 -10.99 3.22 -13.67
N SER A 266 -10.68 3.04 -14.96
CA SER A 266 -11.70 3.04 -16.03
C SER A 266 -12.73 1.93 -15.83
N LEU A 267 -12.28 0.71 -15.51
CA LEU A 267 -13.18 -0.41 -15.26
C LEU A 267 -14.08 -0.20 -14.02
N VAL A 268 -13.53 0.42 -12.97
CA VAL A 268 -14.31 0.81 -11.78
C VAL A 268 -15.38 1.84 -12.15
N GLU A 269 -15.03 2.86 -12.92
CA GLU A 269 -15.97 3.89 -13.35
C GLU A 269 -17.13 3.28 -14.15
N ASP A 270 -16.82 2.42 -15.12
CA ASP A 270 -17.83 1.72 -15.93
C ASP A 270 -18.72 0.81 -15.08
N PHE A 271 -18.12 0.06 -14.15
CA PHE A 271 -18.87 -0.85 -13.28
C PHE A 271 -19.78 -0.11 -12.30
N ILE A 272 -19.32 0.98 -11.68
CA ILE A 272 -20.14 1.75 -10.75
C ILE A 272 -21.39 2.31 -11.43
N ARG A 273 -21.30 2.67 -12.71
CA ARG A 273 -22.46 3.14 -13.51
C ARG A 273 -23.52 2.06 -13.72
N THR A 274 -23.20 0.78 -13.58
CA THR A 274 -24.18 -0.32 -13.69
C THR A 274 -24.86 -0.64 -12.35
N ILE A 275 -24.47 0.01 -11.26
CA ILE A 275 -25.05 -0.21 -9.93
C ILE A 275 -26.10 0.88 -9.68
N ASP A 276 -27.38 0.50 -9.85
CA ASP A 276 -28.53 1.39 -9.68
C ASP A 276 -28.66 1.97 -8.27
#